data_AF-A0A1Q2CMU3-F1
#
_entry.id   AF-A0A1Q2CMU3-F1
#
_cell.length_a   1.000
_cell.length_b   1.000
_cell.length_c   1.000
_cell.angle_alpha   90.00
_cell.angle_beta   90.00
_cell.angle_gamma   90.00
#
_symmetry.space_group_name_H-M   'P 1'
#
loop_
_entity.id
_entity.type
_entity.pdbx_description
1 polymer ?
#
loop_
_entity_poly.entity_id
_entity_poly.type
_entity_poly.pdbx_seq_one_letter_code
_entity_poly.pdbx_strand_id
1 'polypeptide(L)'
;MIDLSHAQRLIIEAEYADPPAARFGVAYRAAQQIALAVIAASPRRVRGRTDAWELLAAAAPELGEWAAYFGVYAPAAKAGVASERIAADMVRATDQFLADASRWLRRRERVVAAEAV
;
A
#
# COMPACT_ATOMS: atom_id res chain seq x y z
N MET A 1 -3.61 12.46 -12.61
CA MET A 1 -2.38 12.00 -11.95
C MET A 1 -2.77 11.48 -10.58
N ILE A 2 -2.51 10.21 -10.30
CA ILE A 2 -2.83 9.63 -9.00
C ILE A 2 -1.77 10.11 -8.00
N ASP A 3 -2.20 10.80 -6.94
CA ASP A 3 -1.30 11.45 -5.98
C ASP A 3 -0.91 10.50 -4.83
N LEU A 4 0.39 10.31 -4.62
CA LEU A 4 0.98 9.52 -3.53
C LEU A 4 1.56 10.37 -2.40
N SER A 5 1.46 11.70 -2.49
CA SER A 5 2.05 12.65 -1.53
C SER A 5 1.50 12.46 -0.11
N HIS A 6 0.25 12.00 0.04
CA HIS A 6 -0.28 11.67 1.36
C HIS A 6 0.39 10.43 1.96
N ALA A 7 0.54 9.35 1.20
CA ALA A 7 1.20 8.14 1.66
C ALA A 7 2.68 8.37 2.00
N GLN A 8 3.38 9.16 1.18
CA GLN A 8 4.77 9.55 1.43
C GLN A 8 4.93 10.29 2.77
N ARG A 9 4.04 11.25 3.06
CA ARG A 9 4.04 11.95 4.35
C ARG A 9 3.78 11.01 5.51
N LEU A 10 2.87 10.05 5.36
CA LEU A 10 2.59 9.05 6.41
C LEU A 10 3.80 8.14 6.67
N ILE A 11 4.58 7.76 5.65
CA ILE A 11 5.80 6.97 5.85
C ILE A 11 6.82 7.75 6.69
N ILE A 12 7.03 9.03 6.36
CA ILE A 12 7.92 9.91 7.14
C ILE A 12 7.40 10.05 8.57
N GLU A 13 6.09 10.29 8.76
CA GLU A 13 5.48 10.36 10.09
C GLU A 13 5.69 9.07 10.90
N ALA A 14 5.58 7.91 10.26
CA ALA A 14 5.78 6.63 10.91
C ALA A 14 7.21 6.47 11.44
N GLU A 15 8.24 6.95 10.73
CA GLU A 15 9.64 6.86 11.18
C GLU A 15 9.87 7.47 12.57
N TYR A 16 9.13 8.53 12.91
CA TYR A 16 9.27 9.26 14.16
C TYR A 16 8.19 8.90 15.21
N ALA A 17 7.23 8.05 14.85
CA ALA A 17 6.15 7.71 15.74
C ALA A 17 6.60 6.77 16.88
N ASP A 18 6.03 7.01 18.05
CA ASP A 18 6.16 6.21 19.27
C ASP A 18 4.79 6.23 19.98
N PRO A 19 4.34 5.16 20.66
CA PRO A 19 4.98 3.84 20.84
C PRO A 19 5.00 2.99 19.55
N PRO A 20 5.62 1.79 19.54
CA PRO A 20 5.77 0.97 18.33
C PRO A 20 4.44 0.64 17.63
N ALA A 21 3.35 0.51 18.39
CA ALA A 21 2.01 0.32 17.86
C ALA A 21 1.54 1.51 16.98
N ALA A 22 1.86 2.74 17.37
CA ALA A 22 1.53 3.95 16.60
C ALA A 22 2.34 3.97 15.30
N ARG A 23 3.66 3.75 15.38
CA ARG A 23 4.55 3.62 14.20
C ARG A 23 4.03 2.61 13.20
N PHE A 24 3.72 1.41 13.68
CA PHE A 24 3.16 0.35 12.86
C PHE A 24 1.84 0.77 12.21
N GLY A 25 0.91 1.35 12.96
CA GLY A 25 -0.40 1.76 12.46
C GLY A 25 -0.32 2.82 11.38
N VAL A 26 0.55 3.83 11.54
CA VAL A 26 0.77 4.88 10.54
C VAL A 26 1.39 4.29 9.26
N ALA A 27 2.42 3.44 9.38
CA ALA A 27 3.03 2.77 8.23
C ALA A 27 2.02 1.89 7.47
N TYR A 28 1.25 1.07 8.20
CA TYR A 28 0.23 0.21 7.60
C TYR A 28 -0.87 1.00 6.89
N ARG A 29 -1.28 2.14 7.45
CA ARG A 29 -2.24 3.05 6.79
C ARG A 29 -1.65 3.65 5.51
N ALA A 30 -0.37 4.02 5.51
CA ALA A 30 0.30 4.50 4.30
C ALA A 30 0.30 3.42 3.20
N ALA A 31 0.58 2.15 3.57
CA ALA A 31 0.47 1.02 2.65
C ALA A 31 -0.95 0.87 2.08
N GLN A 32 -2.00 1.03 2.90
CA GLN A 32 -3.38 0.99 2.41
C GLN A 32 -3.69 2.11 1.40
N GLN A 33 -3.18 3.33 1.62
CA GLN A 33 -3.36 4.43 0.67
C GLN A 33 -2.66 4.17 -0.66
N ILE A 34 -1.46 3.57 -0.63
CA ILE A 34 -0.74 3.16 -1.84
C ILE A 34 -1.54 2.08 -2.59
N ALA A 35 -2.09 1.09 -1.89
CA ALA A 35 -2.93 0.06 -2.50
C ALA A 35 -4.18 0.65 -3.16
N LEU A 36 -4.88 1.56 -2.48
CA LEU A 36 -6.05 2.25 -3.02
C LEU A 36 -5.72 3.05 -4.28
N ALA A 37 -4.57 3.73 -4.32
CA ALA A 37 -4.09 4.42 -5.51
C ALA A 37 -3.88 3.47 -6.70
N VAL A 38 -3.28 2.30 -6.48
CA VAL A 38 -3.13 1.25 -7.50
C VAL A 38 -4.49 0.72 -7.97
N ILE A 39 -5.39 0.43 -7.04
CA ILE A 39 -6.74 -0.08 -7.34
C ILE A 39 -7.50 0.93 -8.20
N ALA A 40 -7.44 2.23 -7.85
CA ALA A 40 -8.08 3.30 -8.59
C ALA A 40 -7.54 3.47 -10.02
N ALA A 41 -6.25 3.18 -10.25
CA ALA A 41 -5.64 3.22 -11.58
C ALA A 41 -5.88 1.95 -12.42
N SER A 42 -6.36 0.88 -11.80
CA SER A 42 -6.49 -0.40 -12.48
C SER A 42 -7.63 -0.37 -13.51
N PRO A 43 -7.40 -0.87 -14.74
CA PRO A 43 -8.46 -1.01 -15.72
C PRO A 43 -9.46 -2.14 -15.35
N ARG A 44 -9.08 -3.04 -14.43
CA ARG A 44 -9.92 -4.16 -14.02
C ARG A 44 -10.94 -3.69 -12.99
N ARG A 45 -12.23 -3.73 -13.34
CA ARG A 45 -13.31 -3.51 -12.37
C ARG A 45 -13.46 -4.75 -11.49
N VAL A 46 -13.12 -4.61 -10.21
CA VAL A 46 -13.28 -5.66 -9.21
C VAL A 46 -14.52 -5.35 -8.36
N ARG A 47 -15.40 -6.34 -8.17
CA ARG A 47 -16.63 -6.23 -7.35
C ARG A 47 -16.69 -7.37 -6.33
N GLY A 48 -17.42 -7.16 -5.24
CA GLY A 48 -17.73 -8.20 -4.24
C GLY A 48 -16.63 -8.47 -3.20
N ARG A 49 -15.47 -7.82 -3.29
CA ARG A 49 -14.40 -7.86 -2.28
C ARG A 49 -14.46 -6.61 -1.42
N THR A 50 -14.27 -6.78 -0.11
CA THR A 50 -14.33 -5.68 0.87
C THR A 50 -12.96 -5.35 1.46
N ASP A 51 -12.01 -6.28 1.40
CA ASP A 51 -10.66 -6.05 1.89
C ASP A 51 -9.77 -5.40 0.80
N ALA A 52 -9.02 -4.38 1.21
CA ALA A 52 -8.18 -3.61 0.29
C ALA A 52 -7.07 -4.47 -0.34
N TRP A 53 -6.56 -5.49 0.35
CA TRP A 53 -5.49 -6.34 -0.16
C TRP A 53 -6.03 -7.37 -1.14
N GLU A 54 -7.20 -7.95 -0.89
CA GLU A 54 -7.87 -8.79 -1.89
C GLU A 54 -8.21 -8.01 -3.17
N LEU A 55 -8.64 -6.76 -3.03
CA LEU A 55 -8.87 -5.85 -4.15
C LEU A 55 -7.56 -5.57 -4.90
N LEU A 56 -6.47 -5.30 -4.20
CA LEU A 56 -5.16 -5.06 -4.79
C LEU A 56 -4.67 -6.27 -5.60
N ALA A 57 -4.71 -7.47 -5.03
CA ALA A 57 -4.26 -8.69 -5.70
C ALA A 57 -5.03 -8.97 -6.99
N ALA A 58 -6.32 -8.64 -7.03
CA ALA A 58 -7.13 -8.77 -8.24
C ALA A 58 -6.86 -7.65 -9.27
N ALA A 59 -6.72 -6.41 -8.79
CA ALA A 59 -6.52 -5.23 -9.62
C ALA A 59 -5.13 -5.17 -10.25
N ALA A 60 -4.10 -5.63 -9.54
CA ALA A 60 -2.69 -5.63 -9.95
C ALA A 60 -1.99 -6.90 -9.41
N PRO A 61 -2.15 -8.06 -10.08
CA PRO A 61 -1.56 -9.32 -9.63
C PRO A 61 -0.04 -9.29 -9.51
N GLU A 62 0.64 -8.40 -10.24
CA GLU A 62 2.08 -8.18 -10.14
C GLU A 62 2.50 -7.62 -8.76
N LEU A 63 1.55 -7.08 -7.99
CA LEU A 63 1.72 -6.62 -6.62
C LEU A 63 1.04 -7.58 -5.62
N GLY A 64 0.68 -8.79 -6.05
CA GLY A 64 -0.03 -9.78 -5.22
C GLY A 64 0.79 -10.26 -4.02
N GLU A 65 2.11 -10.31 -4.13
CA GLU A 65 3.00 -10.63 -3.01
C GLU A 65 2.88 -9.59 -1.89
N TRP A 66 2.83 -8.31 -2.24
CA TRP A 66 2.60 -7.23 -1.29
C TRP A 66 1.21 -7.35 -0.64
N ALA A 67 0.17 -7.64 -1.42
CA ALA A 67 -1.16 -7.87 -0.87
C ALA A 67 -1.18 -9.01 0.17
N ALA A 68 -0.52 -10.13 -0.12
CA ALA A 68 -0.40 -11.25 0.80
C ALA A 68 0.39 -10.87 2.06
N TYR A 69 1.52 -10.17 1.90
CA TYR A 69 2.36 -9.71 3.01
C TYR A 69 1.58 -8.81 3.97
N PHE A 70 0.94 -7.74 3.48
CA PHE A 70 0.20 -6.82 4.35
C PHE A 70 -1.07 -7.46 4.92
N GLY A 71 -1.72 -8.36 4.18
CA GLY A 71 -2.91 -9.09 4.65
C GLY A 71 -2.67 -9.86 5.95
N VAL A 72 -1.48 -10.46 6.13
CA VAL A 72 -1.09 -11.16 7.38
C VAL A 72 -1.17 -10.23 8.60
N TYR A 73 -0.90 -8.94 8.41
CA TYR A 73 -0.82 -7.94 9.48
C TYR A 73 -2.15 -7.23 9.77
N ALA A 74 -3.20 -7.48 8.99
CA ALA A 74 -4.51 -6.86 9.20
C ALA A 74 -5.09 -7.06 10.62
N PRO A 75 -5.00 -8.26 11.25
CA PRO A 75 -5.45 -8.43 12.63
C PRO A 75 -4.66 -7.58 13.63
N ALA A 76 -3.34 -7.50 13.47
CA ALA A 76 -2.47 -6.72 14.35
C ALA A 76 -2.77 -5.22 14.22
N ALA A 77 -3.00 -4.73 13.00
CA ALA A 77 -3.42 -3.35 12.73
C ALA A 77 -4.77 -3.02 13.36
N LYS A 78 -5.74 -3.94 13.27
CA LYS A 78 -7.05 -3.76 13.92
C LYS A 78 -6.94 -3.75 15.45
N ALA A 79 -6.06 -4.57 16.01
CA ALA A 79 -5.85 -4.65 17.45
C ALA A 79 -4.95 -3.52 18.00
N GLY A 80 -4.25 -2.78 17.13
CA GLY A 80 -3.33 -1.72 17.56
C GLY A 80 -2.12 -2.25 18.32
N VAL A 81 -1.61 -3.42 17.92
CA VAL A 81 -0.49 -4.09 18.61
C VAL A 81 0.68 -4.34 17.66
N ALA A 82 1.88 -3.97 18.09
CA ALA A 82 3.11 -4.28 17.38
C ALA A 82 4.30 -4.31 18.35
N SER A 83 5.25 -5.22 18.08
CA SER A 83 6.58 -5.14 18.69
C SER A 83 7.44 -4.11 17.96
N GLU A 84 8.52 -3.65 18.60
CA GLU A 84 9.49 -2.72 17.98
C GLU A 84 10.01 -3.24 16.64
N ARG A 85 10.37 -4.54 16.58
CA ARG A 85 10.84 -5.18 15.35
C ARG A 85 9.79 -5.13 14.24
N ILE A 86 8.55 -5.54 14.57
CA ILE A 86 7.45 -5.54 13.60
C ILE A 86 7.15 -4.12 13.12
N ALA A 87 7.19 -3.11 13.99
CA ALA A 87 6.98 -1.72 13.62
C ALA A 87 8.06 -1.22 12.65
N ALA A 88 9.34 -1.50 12.95
CA ALA A 88 10.45 -1.13 12.08
C ALA A 88 10.42 -1.85 10.72
N ASP A 89 10.07 -3.15 10.72
CA ASP A 89 9.88 -3.93 9.49
C ASP A 89 8.72 -3.39 8.66
N MET A 90 7.63 -2.96 9.30
CA MET A 90 6.47 -2.41 8.61
C MET A 90 6.78 -1.10 7.88
N VAL A 91 7.57 -0.21 8.49
CA VAL A 91 8.04 1.03 7.83
C VAL A 91 8.85 0.69 6.57
N ARG A 92 9.85 -0.21 6.70
CA ARG A 92 10.70 -0.64 5.57
C ARG A 92 9.89 -1.30 4.45
N ALA A 93 8.97 -2.19 4.80
CA ALA A 93 8.12 -2.86 3.83
C ALA A 93 7.20 -1.88 3.09
N THR A 94 6.66 -0.89 3.81
CA THR A 94 5.80 0.14 3.21
C THR A 94 6.57 1.03 2.22
N ASP A 95 7.82 1.39 2.54
CA ASP A 95 8.65 2.17 1.62
C ASP A 95 9.01 1.38 0.35
N GLN A 96 9.35 0.10 0.49
CA GLN A 96 9.59 -0.79 -0.67
C GLN A 96 8.33 -0.95 -1.53
N PHE A 97 7.18 -1.13 -0.90
CA PHE A 97 5.91 -1.22 -1.60
C PHE A 97 5.57 0.08 -2.35
N LEU A 98 5.85 1.25 -1.74
CA LEU A 98 5.69 2.55 -2.43
C LEU A 98 6.52 2.60 -3.72
N ALA A 99 7.78 2.14 -3.68
CA ALA A 99 8.65 2.13 -4.84
C ALA A 99 8.09 1.25 -5.97
N ASP A 100 7.61 0.05 -5.64
CA ASP A 100 7.05 -0.90 -6.61
C ASP A 100 5.70 -0.43 -7.17
N ALA A 101 4.79 0.06 -6.31
CA ALA A 101 3.53 0.64 -6.72
C ALA A 101 3.74 1.87 -7.63
N SER A 102 4.70 2.73 -7.30
CA SER A 102 5.05 3.89 -8.13
C SER A 102 5.55 3.48 -9.52
N ARG A 103 6.36 2.42 -9.60
CA ARG A 103 6.80 1.85 -10.90
C ARG A 103 5.62 1.30 -11.69
N TRP A 104 4.71 0.60 -11.02
CA TRP A 104 3.50 0.05 -11.64
C TRP A 104 2.60 1.16 -12.19
N LEU A 105 2.32 2.20 -11.40
CA LEU A 105 1.49 3.35 -11.80
C LEU A 105 2.07 4.06 -13.03
N ARG A 106 3.38 4.35 -13.03
CA ARG A 106 4.05 4.96 -14.20
C ARG A 106 3.95 4.10 -15.46
N ARG A 107 4.06 2.77 -15.34
CA ARG A 107 3.86 1.87 -16.49
C ARG A 107 2.42 1.93 -17.00
N ARG A 108 1.43 1.98 -16.09
CA ARG A 108 0.02 2.13 -16.47
C ARG A 108 -0.27 3.44 -17.20
N GLU A 109 0.24 4.55 -16.69
CA GLU A 109 0.09 5.86 -17.34
C GLU A 109 0.67 5.85 -18.77
N ARG A 110 1.83 5.22 -18.98
CA ARG A 110 2.44 5.08 -20.31
C ARG A 110 1.58 4.27 -21.28
N VAL A 111 0.98 3.17 -20.81
CA VAL A 111 0.09 2.34 -21.64
C VAL A 111 -1.16 3.13 -22.02
N VAL A 112 -1.79 3.83 -21.06
CA VAL A 112 -2.97 4.66 -21.33
C VAL A 112 -2.64 5.79 -22.31
N ALA A 113 -1.47 6.42 -22.18
CA ALA A 113 -1.03 7.46 -23.13
C ALA A 113 -0.79 6.89 -24.54
N ALA A 114 -0.26 5.67 -24.65
CA ALA A 114 -0.08 5.00 -25.94
C ALA A 114 -1.40 4.56 -26.59
N GLU A 115 -2.41 4.19 -25.80
CA GLU A 115 -3.76 3.83 -26.29
C GLU A 115 -4.57 5.04 -26.77
N ALA A 116 -4.17 6.26 -26.40
CA ALA A 116 -4.88 7.51 -26.72
C ALA A 116 -4.38 8.22 -28.00
N VAL A 117 -3.36 7.66 -28.68
CA VAL A 117 -2.76 8.17 -29.92
C VAL A 117 -3.25 7.36 -31.12
#